data_AF-A0A671LZN7-F1
#
_entry.id   AF-A0A671LZN7-F1
#
_cell.length_a   1.000
_cell.length_b   1.000
_cell.length_c   1.000
_cell.angle_alpha   90.00
_cell.angle_beta   90.00
_cell.angle_gamma   90.00
#
_symmetry.space_group_name_H-M   'P 1'
#
loop_
_entity.id
_entity.type
_entity.pdbx_description
1 polymer ?
#
loop_
_entity_poly.entity_id
_entity_poly.type
_entity_poly.pdbx_seq_one_letter_code
_entity_poly.pdbx_strand_id
1 'polypeptide(L)'
;MEDRTITNTSMDPRLPSTAEVLEELVSALRASLTPVTTPSSASVSPMALPASYAGDAAVCGGFLLQVNLFIEMQPQKFTTERSKVAFLISLLNGKALEWARAIWNTNIAIINSYDAFKNHFKEVFGSTTSEYTLHFRNNPAEQNY
;
A
#
# COMPACT_ATOMS: atom_id res chain seq x y z
N MET A 1 0.67 59.84 55.64
CA MET A 1 1.89 59.54 54.86
C MET A 1 2.32 58.14 55.25
N GLU A 2 2.35 57.27 54.24
CA GLU A 2 3.16 56.04 54.13
C GLU A 2 2.68 54.77 54.87
N ASP A 3 1.93 53.99 54.08
CA ASP A 3 1.77 52.53 54.12
C ASP A 3 3.11 51.80 54.01
N ARG A 4 3.34 50.76 54.84
CA ARG A 4 4.19 49.62 54.49
C ARG A 4 3.69 48.33 55.15
N THR A 5 2.82 47.64 54.44
CA THR A 5 2.47 46.23 54.71
C THR A 5 3.59 45.33 54.19
N ILE A 6 4.30 44.63 55.06
CA ILE A 6 5.21 43.53 54.68
C ILE A 6 4.60 42.22 55.19
N THR A 7 3.73 41.62 54.38
CA THR A 7 3.32 40.22 54.56
C THR A 7 4.40 39.33 53.98
N ASN A 8 5.25 38.78 54.85
CA ASN A 8 6.17 37.71 54.47
C ASN A 8 5.37 36.47 54.06
N THR A 9 5.34 36.17 52.76
CA THR A 9 4.92 34.88 52.21
C THR A 9 5.95 33.83 52.62
N SER A 10 5.71 33.19 53.77
CA SER A 10 6.44 32.01 54.22
C SER A 10 6.03 30.82 53.35
N MET A 11 6.97 30.32 52.55
CA MET A 11 6.84 29.05 51.83
C MET A 11 6.79 27.92 52.85
N ASP A 12 5.60 27.39 53.09
CA ASP A 12 5.38 26.17 53.86
C ASP A 12 5.67 24.96 52.95
N PRO A 13 6.70 24.13 53.21
CA PRO A 13 6.85 22.87 52.49
C PRO A 13 5.82 21.90 53.04
N ARG A 14 4.58 22.00 52.54
CA ARG A 14 3.49 21.11 52.94
C ARG A 14 3.88 19.69 52.53
N LEU A 15 4.21 18.85 53.52
CA LEU A 15 4.52 17.44 53.29
C LEU A 15 3.29 16.78 52.65
N PRO A 16 3.44 16.10 51.50
CA PRO A 16 2.30 15.46 50.84
C PRO A 16 1.66 14.44 51.80
N SER A 17 0.34 14.54 51.95
CA SER A 17 -0.39 13.62 52.81
C SER A 17 -0.34 12.21 52.20
N THR A 18 -0.29 11.18 53.04
CA THR A 18 -0.21 9.78 52.59
C THR A 18 -1.32 9.42 51.58
N ALA A 19 -2.48 10.07 51.66
CA ALA A 19 -3.58 9.90 50.72
C ALA A 19 -3.25 10.42 49.30
N GLU A 20 -2.49 11.52 49.19
CA GLU A 20 -2.12 12.11 47.90
C GLU A 20 -1.12 11.23 47.16
N VAL A 21 -0.18 10.63 47.90
CA VAL A 21 0.80 9.67 47.37
C VAL A 21 0.09 8.42 46.83
N LEU A 22 -0.96 7.95 47.51
CA LEU A 22 -1.73 6.79 47.06
C LEU A 22 -2.53 7.09 45.79
N GLU A 23 -3.17 8.26 45.68
CA GLU A 23 -3.88 8.66 44.46
C GLU A 23 -2.95 8.85 43.26
N GLU A 24 -1.73 9.36 43.50
CA GLU A 24 -0.71 9.49 42.48
C GLU A 24 -0.24 8.12 41.97
N LEU A 25 0.00 7.16 42.88
CA LEU A 25 0.35 5.79 42.53
C LEU A 25 -0.78 5.07 41.78
N VAL A 26 -2.04 5.28 42.19
CA VAL A 26 -3.21 4.71 41.50
C VAL A 26 -3.36 5.31 40.11
N SER A 27 -3.15 6.63 39.94
CA SER A 27 -3.15 7.28 38.63
C SER A 27 -2.01 6.79 37.73
N ALA A 28 -0.79 6.65 38.28
CA ALA A 28 0.35 6.12 37.55
C ALA A 28 0.12 4.66 37.11
N LEU A 29 -0.51 3.85 37.97
CA LEU A 29 -0.87 2.47 37.66
C LEU A 29 -1.96 2.42 36.58
N ARG A 30 -2.98 3.28 36.65
CA ARG A 30 -4.01 3.40 35.60
C ARG A 30 -3.42 3.83 34.26
N ALA A 31 -2.48 4.77 34.25
CA ALA A 31 -1.77 5.18 33.04
C ALA A 31 -0.95 4.02 32.45
N SER A 32 -0.30 3.23 33.29
CA SER A 32 0.50 2.05 32.88
C SER A 32 -0.36 0.88 32.40
N LEU A 33 -1.60 0.76 32.90
CA LEU A 33 -2.57 -0.26 32.52
C LEU A 33 -3.50 0.17 31.39
N THR A 34 -3.35 1.40 30.86
CA THR A 34 -4.04 1.73 29.61
C THR A 34 -3.51 0.79 28.54
N PRO A 35 -4.38 0.01 27.87
CA PRO A 35 -3.92 -0.78 26.75
C PRO A 35 -3.37 0.22 25.75
N VAL A 36 -2.05 0.19 25.54
CA VAL A 36 -1.44 0.83 24.39
C VAL A 36 -2.23 0.29 23.21
N THR A 37 -3.04 1.15 22.60
CA THR A 37 -3.58 0.91 21.26
C THR A 37 -2.39 0.98 20.32
N THR A 38 -1.50 0.01 20.41
CA THR A 38 -0.74 -0.42 19.25
C THR A 38 -1.81 -0.69 18.21
N PRO A 39 -1.80 -0.01 17.05
CA PRO A 39 -2.65 -0.46 15.97
C PRO A 39 -2.31 -1.93 15.83
N SER A 40 -3.29 -2.78 16.13
CA SER A 40 -3.19 -4.20 15.89
C SER A 40 -2.75 -4.27 14.44
N SER A 41 -1.48 -4.61 14.22
CA SER A 41 -1.01 -4.93 12.89
C SER A 41 -1.81 -6.16 12.57
N ALA A 42 -2.99 -5.94 12.00
CA ALA A 42 -3.86 -6.99 11.54
C ALA A 42 -2.91 -7.91 10.80
N SER A 43 -2.78 -9.14 11.30
CA SER A 43 -2.07 -10.18 10.59
C SER A 43 -2.92 -10.41 9.35
N VAL A 44 -2.78 -9.54 8.36
CA VAL A 44 -3.30 -9.70 7.02
C VAL A 44 -2.64 -11.00 6.59
N SER A 45 -3.41 -12.08 6.57
CA SER A 45 -2.97 -13.36 6.04
C SER A 45 -2.18 -13.05 4.77
N PRO A 46 -0.90 -13.45 4.68
CA PRO A 46 -0.05 -13.01 3.60
C PRO A 46 -0.70 -13.47 2.30
N MET A 47 -1.25 -12.52 1.55
CA MET A 47 -1.73 -12.80 0.21
C MET A 47 -0.55 -13.40 -0.54
N ALA A 48 -0.76 -14.54 -1.18
CA ALA A 48 0.31 -15.22 -1.89
C ALA A 48 0.92 -14.26 -2.92
N LEU A 49 2.25 -14.21 -2.96
CA LEU A 49 2.97 -13.40 -3.93
C LEU A 49 2.53 -13.79 -5.34
N PRO A 50 2.33 -12.82 -6.26
CA PRO A 50 2.00 -13.16 -7.64
C PRO A 50 3.03 -14.08 -8.28
N ALA A 51 2.59 -14.93 -9.21
CA ALA A 51 3.49 -15.83 -9.91
C ALA A 51 4.49 -15.04 -10.78
N SER A 52 5.68 -15.61 -10.97
CA SER A 52 6.66 -15.02 -11.88
C SER A 52 6.15 -15.01 -13.32
N TYR A 53 6.37 -13.90 -14.03
CA TYR A 53 5.89 -13.69 -15.39
C TYR A 53 7.04 -13.59 -16.40
N ALA A 54 7.00 -14.46 -17.42
CA ALA A 54 8.03 -14.55 -18.45
C ALA A 54 7.69 -13.79 -19.75
N GLY A 55 6.56 -13.07 -19.83
CA GLY A 55 6.16 -12.35 -21.05
C GLY A 55 5.19 -13.11 -21.97
N ASP A 56 4.37 -14.02 -21.43
CA ASP A 56 3.32 -14.71 -22.20
C ASP A 56 2.04 -13.86 -22.28
N ALA A 57 1.60 -13.57 -23.51
CA ALA A 57 0.45 -12.71 -23.76
C ALA A 57 -0.89 -13.30 -23.27
N ALA A 58 -1.03 -14.63 -23.30
CA ALA A 58 -2.24 -15.31 -22.85
C ALA A 58 -2.52 -15.09 -21.36
N VAL A 59 -1.48 -14.93 -20.55
CA VAL A 59 -1.58 -14.78 -19.08
C VAL A 59 -1.31 -13.35 -18.60
N CYS A 60 -0.99 -12.42 -19.52
CA CYS A 60 -0.69 -11.02 -19.18
C CYS A 60 -1.82 -10.35 -18.38
N GLY A 61 -3.07 -10.54 -18.82
CA GLY A 61 -4.23 -9.95 -18.14
C GLY A 61 -4.42 -10.45 -16.71
N GLY A 62 -4.32 -11.77 -16.52
CA GLY A 62 -4.42 -12.40 -15.19
C GLY A 62 -3.27 -12.01 -14.26
N PHE A 63 -2.04 -11.94 -14.78
CA PHE A 63 -0.88 -11.49 -14.04
C PHE A 63 -1.06 -10.05 -13.52
N LEU A 64 -1.44 -9.10 -14.38
CA LEU A 64 -1.66 -7.71 -13.97
C LEU A 64 -2.77 -7.58 -12.93
N LEU A 65 -3.84 -8.36 -13.04
CA LEU A 65 -4.90 -8.40 -12.03
C LEU A 65 -4.35 -8.84 -10.67
N GLN A 66 -3.55 -9.91 -10.63
CA GLN A 66 -2.95 -10.41 -9.39
C GLN A 66 -2.01 -9.38 -8.75
N VAL A 67 -1.22 -8.67 -9.56
CA VAL A 67 -0.34 -7.58 -9.08
C VAL A 67 -1.17 -6.42 -8.50
N ASN A 68 -2.23 -5.99 -9.19
CA ASN A 68 -3.09 -4.91 -8.70
C ASN A 68 -3.75 -5.25 -7.35
N LEU A 69 -4.31 -6.46 -7.23
CA LEU A 69 -4.93 -6.92 -5.99
C LEU A 69 -3.93 -6.97 -4.83
N PHE A 70 -2.69 -7.42 -5.09
CA PHE A 70 -1.65 -7.46 -4.06
C PHE A 70 -1.28 -6.06 -3.56
N ILE A 71 -1.17 -5.08 -4.48
CA ILE A 71 -0.89 -3.69 -4.12
C ILE A 71 -2.06 -3.08 -3.34
N GLU A 72 -3.29 -3.31 -3.78
CA GLU A 72 -4.51 -2.81 -3.14
C GLU A 72 -4.70 -3.34 -1.72
N MET A 73 -4.26 -4.58 -1.47
CA MET A 73 -4.31 -5.21 -0.16
C MET A 73 -3.20 -4.79 0.79
N GLN A 74 -2.11 -4.18 0.29
CA GLN A 74 -0.96 -3.75 1.08
C GLN A 74 -0.56 -2.29 0.77
N PRO A 75 -1.47 -1.31 0.84
CA PRO A 75 -1.20 0.06 0.41
C PRO A 75 -0.07 0.71 1.22
N GLN A 76 0.05 0.35 2.50
CA GLN A 76 1.15 0.78 3.38
C GLN A 76 2.56 0.39 2.88
N LYS A 77 2.72 -0.68 2.08
CA LYS A 77 4.03 -1.07 1.52
C LYS A 77 4.37 -0.34 0.23
N PHE A 78 3.37 0.24 -0.43
CA PHE A 78 3.48 0.83 -1.76
C PHE A 78 3.13 2.32 -1.73
N THR A 79 3.88 3.07 -0.93
CA THR A 79 3.65 4.51 -0.71
C THR A 79 4.00 5.39 -1.90
N THR A 80 4.77 4.87 -2.87
CA THR A 80 5.18 5.60 -4.07
C THR A 80 4.82 4.82 -5.33
N GLU A 81 4.49 5.54 -6.40
CA GLU A 81 4.26 4.93 -7.72
C GLU A 81 5.46 4.11 -8.19
N ARG A 82 6.67 4.62 -7.95
CA ARG A 82 7.92 3.92 -8.26
C ARG A 82 8.06 2.59 -7.50
N SER A 83 7.60 2.51 -6.25
CA SER A 83 7.62 1.25 -5.49
C SER A 83 6.68 0.20 -6.07
N LYS A 84 5.51 0.61 -6.58
CA LYS A 84 4.57 -0.28 -7.30
C LYS A 84 5.20 -0.83 -8.58
N VAL A 85 5.86 0.03 -9.35
CA VAL A 85 6.59 -0.36 -10.57
C VAL A 85 7.73 -1.32 -10.24
N ALA A 86 8.56 -1.01 -9.24
CA ALA A 86 9.66 -1.87 -8.82
C ALA A 86 9.18 -3.26 -8.38
N PHE A 87 8.05 -3.32 -7.66
CA PHE A 87 7.42 -4.57 -7.29
C PHE A 87 6.96 -5.38 -8.49
N LEU A 88 6.25 -4.76 -9.44
CA LEU A 88 5.85 -5.43 -10.67
C LEU A 88 7.08 -6.00 -11.41
N ILE A 89 8.16 -5.21 -11.55
CA ILE A 89 9.42 -5.65 -12.17
C ILE A 89 10.03 -6.85 -11.42
N SER A 90 9.96 -6.88 -10.09
CA SER A 90 10.49 -7.98 -9.28
C SER A 90 9.81 -9.33 -9.53
N LEU A 91 8.61 -9.31 -10.11
CA LEU A 91 7.83 -10.49 -10.49
C LEU A 91 8.13 -10.95 -11.92
N LEU A 92 8.92 -10.19 -12.69
CA LEU A 92 9.26 -10.51 -14.07
C LEU A 92 10.47 -11.46 -14.14
N ASN A 93 10.50 -12.29 -15.16
CA ASN A 93 11.64 -13.15 -15.48
C ASN A 93 11.81 -13.27 -17.01
N GLY A 94 12.91 -13.86 -17.46
CA GLY A 94 13.24 -14.07 -18.87
C GLY A 94 13.15 -12.77 -19.68
N LYS A 95 12.54 -12.86 -20.88
CA LYS A 95 12.39 -11.72 -21.80
C LYS A 95 11.65 -10.52 -21.19
N ALA A 96 10.72 -10.75 -20.26
CA ALA A 96 9.98 -9.66 -19.62
C ALA A 96 10.88 -8.84 -18.68
N LEU A 97 11.80 -9.51 -17.97
CA LEU A 97 12.75 -8.83 -17.11
C LEU A 97 13.82 -8.07 -17.92
N GLU A 98 14.27 -8.64 -19.05
CA GLU A 98 15.20 -7.96 -19.96
C GLU A 98 14.60 -6.66 -20.53
N TRP A 99 13.34 -6.72 -20.97
CA TRP A 99 12.59 -5.53 -21.39
C TRP A 99 12.46 -4.50 -20.27
N ALA A 100 12.11 -4.93 -19.06
CA ALA A 100 11.96 -4.02 -17.92
C ALA A 100 13.29 -3.35 -17.55
N ARG A 101 14.41 -4.09 -17.64
CA ARG A 101 15.76 -3.54 -17.43
C ARG A 101 16.10 -2.44 -18.44
N ALA A 102 15.73 -2.61 -19.71
CA ALA A 102 15.93 -1.58 -20.72
C ALA A 102 15.13 -0.30 -20.39
N ILE A 103 13.85 -0.45 -20.04
CA ILE A 103 13.01 0.70 -19.66
C ILE A 103 13.53 1.40 -18.41
N TRP A 104 13.94 0.63 -17.40
CA TRP A 104 14.41 1.18 -16.13
C TRP A 104 15.59 2.14 -16.30
N ASN A 105 16.49 1.85 -17.24
CA ASN A 105 17.66 2.67 -17.50
C ASN A 105 17.37 3.86 -18.43
N THR A 106 16.31 3.81 -19.23
CA THR A 106 16.13 4.73 -20.36
C THR A 106 14.94 5.67 -20.18
N ASN A 107 13.92 5.30 -19.39
CA ASN A 107 12.67 6.05 -19.31
C ASN A 107 12.20 6.30 -17.88
N ILE A 108 12.73 7.38 -17.28
CA ILE A 108 12.42 7.78 -15.90
C ILE A 108 10.94 8.22 -15.76
N ALA A 109 10.32 8.75 -16.81
CA ALA A 109 8.93 9.21 -16.76
C ALA A 109 7.95 8.05 -16.60
N ILE A 110 8.12 6.96 -17.37
CA ILE A 110 7.24 5.79 -17.29
C ILE A 110 7.40 5.06 -15.96
N ILE A 111 8.62 4.93 -15.42
CA ILE A 111 8.84 4.21 -14.14
C ILE A 111 8.32 4.97 -12.90
N ASN A 112 8.00 6.26 -13.03
CA ASN A 112 7.44 7.07 -11.95
C ASN A 112 5.91 7.08 -11.93
N SER A 113 5.25 6.39 -12.87
CA SER A 113 3.79 6.25 -12.91
C SER A 113 3.42 4.79 -13.11
N TYR A 114 2.71 4.21 -12.14
CA TYR A 114 2.31 2.82 -12.23
C TYR A 114 1.36 2.57 -13.40
N ASP A 115 0.43 3.48 -13.68
CA ASP A 115 -0.49 3.38 -14.82
C ASP A 115 0.22 3.52 -16.16
N ALA A 116 1.16 4.46 -16.31
CA ALA A 116 1.96 4.56 -17.54
C ALA A 116 2.75 3.28 -17.80
N PHE A 117 3.38 2.73 -16.75
CA PHE A 117 4.12 1.48 -16.86
C PHE A 117 3.22 0.30 -17.23
N LYS A 118 2.05 0.14 -16.59
CA LYS A 118 1.09 -0.92 -16.92
C LYS A 118 0.58 -0.82 -18.36
N ASN A 119 0.30 0.38 -18.85
CA ASN A 119 -0.19 0.56 -20.21
C ASN A 119 0.88 0.15 -21.21
N HIS A 120 2.11 0.60 -21.01
CA HIS A 120 3.21 0.19 -21.87
C HIS A 120 3.53 -1.31 -21.76
N PHE A 121 3.39 -1.89 -20.57
CA PHE A 121 3.48 -3.33 -20.36
C PHE A 121 2.43 -4.10 -21.17
N LYS A 122 1.18 -3.62 -21.21
CA LYS A 122 0.10 -4.21 -22.02
C LYS A 122 0.34 -4.03 -23.51
N GLU A 123 0.93 -2.93 -23.95
CA GLU A 123 1.28 -2.74 -25.37
C GLU A 123 2.32 -3.77 -25.83
N VAL A 124 3.27 -4.11 -24.97
CA VAL A 124 4.38 -5.01 -25.30
C VAL A 124 4.03 -6.48 -25.09
N PHE A 125 3.31 -6.79 -24.01
CA PHE A 125 3.01 -8.17 -23.60
C PHE A 125 1.54 -8.52 -23.62
N GLY A 126 0.63 -7.56 -23.75
CA GLY A 126 -0.78 -7.86 -23.86
C GLY A 126 -1.06 -8.54 -25.20
N SER A 127 -1.97 -9.50 -25.18
CA SER A 127 -2.65 -9.87 -26.41
C SER A 127 -3.44 -8.64 -26.84
N THR A 128 -3.11 -8.05 -27.99
CA THR A 128 -4.12 -7.31 -28.75
C THR A 128 -5.22 -8.33 -29.00
N THR A 129 -6.24 -8.35 -28.14
CA THR A 129 -7.58 -8.77 -28.55
C THR A 129 -8.03 -7.71 -29.55
N SER A 130 -7.39 -7.73 -30.72
CA SER A 130 -7.94 -7.29 -31.97
C SER A 130 -9.19 -8.13 -32.10
N GLU A 131 -10.30 -7.51 -31.74
CA GLU A 131 -11.61 -7.91 -32.19
C GLU A 131 -11.95 -9.38 -31.89
N TYR A 132 -12.74 -9.60 -30.83
CA TYR A 132 -13.93 -10.41 -31.05
C TYR A 132 -14.80 -9.66 -32.07
N THR A 133 -14.36 -9.60 -33.34
CA THR A 133 -15.26 -9.53 -34.46
C THR A 133 -16.02 -10.81 -34.27
N LEU A 134 -17.16 -10.66 -33.63
CA LEU A 134 -18.31 -11.49 -33.80
C LEU A 134 -18.55 -11.55 -35.32
N HIS A 135 -17.73 -12.33 -36.02
CA HIS A 135 -18.20 -13.16 -37.10
C HIS A 135 -19.18 -14.12 -36.42
N PHE A 136 -20.33 -13.58 -35.99
CA PHE A 136 -21.59 -14.22 -36.24
C PHE A 136 -21.49 -14.66 -37.68
N ARG A 137 -21.18 -15.95 -37.83
CA ARG A 137 -21.29 -16.68 -39.08
C ARG A 137 -22.76 -16.52 -39.46
N ASN A 138 -23.08 -15.43 -40.17
CA ASN A 138 -24.31 -15.30 -40.92
C ASN A 138 -24.32 -16.49 -41.86
N ASN A 139 -25.04 -17.52 -41.47
CA ASN A 139 -25.27 -18.71 -42.26
C ASN A 139 -26.42 -18.36 -43.22
N PRO A 140 -26.20 -18.19 -44.54
CA PRO A 140 -27.26 -17.80 -45.46
C PRO A 140 -28.20 -18.97 -45.83
N ALA A 141 -28.27 -20.02 -45.02
CA ALA A 141 -28.92 -21.28 -45.39
C ALA A 141 -30.35 -21.47 -44.85
N GLU A 142 -30.89 -20.57 -44.02
CA GLU A 142 -32.27 -20.71 -43.49
C GLU A 142 -33.20 -19.58 -43.95
N GLN A 143 -33.22 -19.32 -45.26
CA GLN A 143 -34.23 -18.42 -45.84
C GLN A 143 -34.89 -18.93 -47.12
N ASN A 144 -34.69 -20.18 -47.50
CA ASN A 144 -35.49 -20.81 -48.53
C ASN A 144 -35.61 -22.32 -48.27
N TYR A 145 -36.61 -22.71 -47.48
CA TYR A 145 -37.60 -23.72 -47.85
C TYR A 145 -38.79 -23.71 -46.90
#